data_AF-A0A3C0GHX4-F1
#
_entry.id   AF-A0A3C0GHX4-F1
#
_cell.length_a   1.000
_cell.length_b   1.000
_cell.length_c   1.000
_cell.angle_alpha   90.00
_cell.angle_beta   90.00
_cell.angle_gamma   90.00
#
_symmetry.space_group_name_H-M   'P 1'
#
loop_
_entity.id
_entity.type
_entity.pdbx_description
1 polymer ?
#
loop_
_entity_poly.entity_id
_entity_poly.type
_entity_poly.pdbx_seq_one_letter_code
_entity_poly.pdbx_strand_id
1 'polypeptide(L)'
;MKVISTNLGDPVTFEWNGANEQTGIFKYPTSTSLFLTENDVKNDTVIDRVHHGGSNKACYLFSADYYDYWKSRYPDLKWDWGMFGENLTVDGL
;
A
#
# COMPACT_ATOMS: atom_id res chain seq x y z
N MET A 1 -17.55 5.43 5.99
CA MET A 1 -16.49 4.51 6.46
C MET A 1 -16.83 3.05 6.18
N LYS A 2 -16.26 2.51 5.11
CA LYS A 2 -16.29 1.10 4.73
C LYS A 2 -14.94 0.72 4.11
N VAL A 3 -14.34 -0.40 4.48
CA VAL A 3 -13.18 -0.95 3.76
C VAL A 3 -13.66 -1.47 2.41
N ILE A 4 -13.15 -0.92 1.31
CA ILE A 4 -13.52 -1.31 -0.06
C ILE A 4 -12.45 -2.15 -0.75
N SER A 5 -11.21 -2.12 -0.26
CA SER A 5 -10.12 -2.99 -0.71
C SER A 5 -9.14 -3.29 0.43
N THR A 6 -8.58 -4.50 0.38
CA THR A 6 -7.41 -4.91 1.15
C THR A 6 -6.27 -5.11 0.17
N ASN A 7 -5.09 -4.57 0.46
CA ASN A 7 -3.97 -4.60 -0.48
C ASN A 7 -2.69 -5.09 0.21
N LEU A 8 -1.92 -5.90 -0.53
CA LEU A 8 -0.64 -6.46 -0.11
C LEU A 8 0.39 -6.22 -1.22
N GLY A 9 1.66 -6.17 -0.85
CA GLY A 9 2.77 -6.04 -1.80
C GLY A 9 3.85 -7.10 -1.59
N ASP A 10 4.35 -7.63 -2.70
CA ASP A 10 5.60 -8.38 -2.75
C ASP A 10 6.79 -7.42 -2.91
N PRO A 11 8.01 -7.79 -2.49
CA PRO A 11 9.19 -6.96 -2.71
C PRO A 11 9.45 -6.80 -4.22
N VAL A 12 9.57 -5.56 -4.67
CA VAL A 12 9.96 -5.22 -6.03
C VAL A 12 11.38 -4.67 -6.02
N THR A 13 12.26 -5.30 -6.79
CA THR A 13 13.62 -4.81 -7.01
C THR A 13 13.65 -3.88 -8.22
N PHE A 14 14.34 -2.75 -8.11
CA PHE A 14 14.52 -1.77 -9.18
C PHE A 14 15.92 -1.16 -9.12
N GLU A 15 16.39 -0.58 -10.24
CA GLU A 15 17.67 0.12 -10.28
C GLU A 15 17.48 1.59 -9.87
N TRP A 16 18.28 2.03 -8.91
CA TRP A 16 18.33 3.41 -8.43
C TRP A 16 19.77 3.81 -8.14
N ASN A 17 20.23 4.92 -8.73
CA ASN A 17 21.61 5.43 -8.56
C ASN A 17 22.71 4.39 -8.82
N GLY A 18 22.50 3.48 -9.79
CA GLY A 18 23.46 2.43 -10.14
C GLY A 18 23.53 1.26 -9.15
N ALA A 19 22.57 1.17 -8.22
CA ALA A 19 22.41 0.05 -7.30
C ALA A 19 21.02 -0.60 -7.45
N ASN A 20 20.94 -1.89 -7.14
CA ASN A 20 19.65 -2.57 -7.02
C ASN A 20 19.05 -2.27 -5.65
N GLU A 21 17.92 -1.58 -5.63
CA GLU A 21 17.14 -1.26 -4.45
C GLU A 21 15.85 -2.08 -4.41
N GLN A 22 15.25 -2.21 -3.22
CA GLN A 22 13.96 -2.89 -3.04
C GLN A 22 12.91 -1.93 -2.49
N THR A 23 11.66 -2.13 -2.90
CA THR A 23 10.50 -1.42 -2.36
C THR A 23 9.32 -2.36 -2.12
N GLY A 24 8.51 -2.05 -1.11
CA GLY A 24 7.22 -2.68 -0.82
C GLY A 24 6.03 -1.74 -1.08
N ILE A 25 6.26 -0.62 -1.77
CA ILE A 25 5.22 0.40 -1.99
C ILE A 25 4.16 -0.06 -2.99
N PHE A 26 4.53 -0.91 -3.94
CA PHE A 26 3.59 -1.45 -4.92
C PHE A 26 2.70 -2.49 -4.25
N LYS A 27 1.49 -2.09 -3.90
CA LYS A 27 0.45 -2.97 -3.37
C LYS A 27 -0.67 -3.13 -4.37
N TYR A 28 -1.29 -4.30 -4.33
CA TYR A 28 -2.40 -4.67 -5.21
C TYR A 28 -3.53 -5.27 -4.40
N PRO A 29 -4.79 -5.17 -4.88
CA PRO A 29 -5.93 -5.76 -4.19
C PRO A 29 -5.75 -7.26 -4.00
N THR A 30 -6.09 -7.76 -2.81
CA THR A 30 -6.15 -9.19 -2.52
C THR A 30 -7.59 -9.63 -2.27
N SER A 31 -7.89 -10.89 -2.62
CA SER A 31 -9.17 -11.53 -2.28
C SER A 31 -9.20 -12.10 -0.86
N THR A 32 -8.11 -11.97 -0.10
CA THR A 32 -8.02 -12.49 1.27
C THR A 32 -8.14 -11.38 2.31
N SER A 33 -8.62 -11.74 3.50
CA SER A 33 -8.57 -10.84 4.65
C SER A 33 -7.12 -10.56 5.05
N LEU A 34 -6.90 -9.37 5.62
CA LEU A 34 -5.64 -9.04 6.24
C LEU A 34 -5.60 -9.57 7.68
N PHE A 35 -4.45 -10.07 8.08
CA PHE A 35 -4.18 -10.41 9.46
C PHE A 35 -3.21 -9.37 10.05
N LEU A 36 -3.73 -8.51 10.91
CA LEU A 36 -2.93 -7.48 11.57
C LEU A 36 -2.23 -8.07 12.79
N THR A 37 -0.90 -7.98 12.79
CA THR A 37 -0.07 -8.29 13.96
C THR A 37 0.19 -7.00 14.75
N GLU A 38 0.93 -7.09 15.86
CA GLU A 38 1.31 -5.90 16.64
C GLU A 38 2.06 -4.87 15.81
N ASN A 39 2.89 -5.29 14.85
CA ASN A 39 3.83 -4.40 14.16
C ASN A 39 3.62 -4.33 12.64
N ASP A 40 2.84 -5.23 12.04
CA ASP A 40 2.74 -5.40 10.59
C ASP A 40 1.43 -6.06 10.16
N VAL A 41 1.07 -5.88 8.88
CA VAL A 41 0.13 -6.77 8.18
C VAL A 41 0.86 -8.04 7.73
N LYS A 42 0.33 -9.20 8.12
CA LYS A 42 0.91 -10.49 7.74
C LYS A 42 0.89 -10.67 6.22
N ASN A 43 2.00 -11.19 5.68
CA ASN A 43 2.25 -11.40 4.25
C ASN A 43 2.40 -10.11 3.43
N ASP A 44 2.46 -8.94 4.08
CA ASP A 44 2.84 -7.70 3.42
C ASP A 44 4.36 -7.48 3.48
N THR A 45 4.87 -6.68 2.55
CA THR A 45 6.29 -6.33 2.49
C THR A 45 6.57 -4.93 3.00
N VAL A 46 7.38 -4.84 4.06
CA VAL A 46 7.96 -3.58 4.56
C VAL A 46 9.48 -3.70 4.49
N ILE A 47 10.09 -3.01 3.51
CA ILE A 47 11.54 -3.07 3.27
C ILE A 47 12.32 -2.33 4.36
N ASP A 48 12.07 -1.02 4.52
CA ASP A 48 12.72 -0.24 5.56
C ASP A 48 11.91 -0.27 6.86
N ARG A 49 12.21 -1.28 7.68
CA ARG A 49 11.52 -1.48 8.97
C ARG A 49 11.93 -0.46 10.04
N VAL A 50 13.09 0.18 9.91
CA VAL A 50 13.54 1.22 10.86
C VAL A 50 12.61 2.43 10.77
N HIS A 51 12.25 2.83 9.55
CA HIS A 51 11.42 4.03 9.32
C HIS A 51 9.96 3.74 9.01
N HIS A 52 9.61 2.56 8.51
CA HIS A 52 8.23 2.24 8.10
C HIS A 52 7.57 1.09 8.88
N GLY A 53 8.31 0.41 9.77
CA GLY A 53 7.74 -0.62 10.64
C GLY A 53 7.29 -0.13 12.01
N GLY A 54 6.74 -1.07 12.79
CA GLY A 54 6.40 -0.88 14.20
C GLY A 54 4.92 -0.59 14.44
N SER A 55 4.47 -0.75 15.69
CA SER A 55 3.04 -0.72 16.05
C SER A 55 2.27 0.52 15.62
N ASN A 56 2.88 1.69 15.64
CA ASN A 56 2.25 2.94 15.19
C ASN A 56 2.12 3.07 13.66
N LYS A 57 2.73 2.16 12.90
CA LYS A 57 2.74 2.13 11.43
C LYS A 57 2.40 0.73 10.89
N ALA A 58 1.78 -0.12 11.73
CA ALA A 58 1.54 -1.53 11.42
C ALA A 58 0.60 -1.76 10.24
N CYS A 59 -0.30 -0.80 9.97
CA CYS A 59 -1.26 -0.85 8.86
C CYS A 59 -1.49 0.55 8.32
N TYR A 60 -1.39 0.70 7.01
CA TYR A 60 -1.63 1.97 6.34
C TYR A 60 -3.03 2.02 5.72
N LEU A 61 -3.78 3.08 6.03
CA LEU A 61 -5.12 3.36 5.50
C LEU A 61 -5.06 4.56 4.55
N PHE A 62 -5.76 4.49 3.43
CA PHE A 62 -5.97 5.64 2.55
C PHE A 62 -7.44 5.77 2.14
N SER A 63 -7.92 7.01 2.06
CA SER A 63 -9.31 7.30 1.74
C SER A 63 -9.55 7.21 0.23
N ALA A 64 -10.53 6.39 -0.15
CA ALA A 64 -10.98 6.22 -1.54
C ALA A 64 -11.46 7.55 -2.13
N ASP A 65 -11.93 8.47 -1.28
CA ASP A 65 -12.49 9.77 -1.64
C ASP A 65 -11.47 10.66 -2.38
N TYR A 66 -10.16 10.40 -2.23
CA TYR A 66 -9.09 11.13 -2.93
C TYR A 66 -8.62 10.48 -4.22
N TYR A 67 -9.05 9.25 -4.53
CA TYR A 67 -8.59 8.58 -5.76
C TYR A 67 -9.02 9.34 -7.01
N ASP A 68 -10.26 9.80 -7.10
CA ASP A 68 -10.75 10.51 -8.28
C ASP A 68 -10.01 11.84 -8.52
N TYR A 69 -9.64 12.52 -7.44
CA TYR A 69 -8.81 13.72 -7.49
C TYR A 69 -7.47 13.45 -8.19
N TRP A 70 -6.81 12.33 -7.87
CA TRP A 70 -5.53 11.98 -8.48
C TRP A 70 -5.67 11.33 -9.86
N LYS A 71 -6.70 10.50 -10.07
CA LYS A 71 -7.05 9.91 -11.37
C LYS A 71 -7.21 10.97 -12.45
N SER A 72 -7.89 12.07 -12.12
CA SER A 72 -8.08 13.18 -13.06
C SER A 72 -6.76 13.87 -13.49
N ARG A 73 -5.71 13.81 -12.66
CA ARG A 73 -4.40 14.43 -12.92
C ARG A 73 -3.45 13.50 -13.68
N TYR A 74 -3.59 12.20 -13.50
CA TYR A 74 -2.76 11.19 -14.15
C TYR A 74 -3.64 10.14 -14.85
N PRO A 75 -4.41 10.53 -15.88
CA PRO A 75 -5.41 9.66 -16.50
C PRO A 75 -4.79 8.44 -17.22
N ASP A 76 -3.53 8.55 -17.62
CA ASP A 76 -2.84 7.50 -18.39
C ASP A 76 -2.23 6.39 -17.51
N LEU A 77 -2.25 6.55 -16.18
CA LEU A 77 -1.80 5.50 -15.27
C LEU A 77 -2.83 4.37 -15.18
N LYS A 78 -2.35 3.14 -14.98
CA LYS A 78 -3.21 2.00 -14.66
C LYS A 78 -3.60 2.05 -13.19
N TRP A 79 -4.73 2.70 -12.92
CA TRP A 79 -5.26 2.86 -11.57
C TRP A 79 -5.85 1.56 -11.02
N ASP A 80 -5.51 1.26 -9.76
CA ASP A 80 -6.10 0.20 -8.95
C ASP A 80 -6.02 0.59 -7.46
N TRP A 81 -6.65 -0.18 -6.56
CA TRP A 81 -6.51 0.04 -5.12
C TRP A 81 -5.14 -0.42 -4.61
N GLY A 82 -4.62 0.23 -3.56
CA GLY A 82 -3.25 0.01 -3.08
C GLY A 82 -2.20 0.86 -3.80
N MET A 83 -2.60 1.72 -4.72
CA MET A 83 -1.68 2.54 -5.53
C MET A 83 -0.89 3.56 -4.70
N PHE A 84 -1.38 3.94 -3.53
CA PHE A 84 -0.64 4.80 -2.61
C PHE A 84 0.21 3.99 -1.62
N GLY A 85 0.21 2.66 -1.75
CA GLY A 85 0.91 1.72 -0.87
C GLY A 85 0.14 1.39 0.40
N GLU A 86 -1.16 1.72 0.46
CA GLU A 86 -2.03 1.44 1.60
C GLU A 86 -2.45 -0.02 1.68
N ASN A 87 -2.55 -0.55 2.90
CA ASN A 87 -3.10 -1.87 3.15
C ASN A 87 -4.62 -1.88 3.07
N LEU A 88 -5.26 -0.78 3.46
CA LEU A 88 -6.72 -0.64 3.50
C LEU A 88 -7.14 0.60 2.73
N THR A 89 -7.93 0.40 1.68
CA THR A 89 -8.61 1.49 0.99
C THR A 89 -10.00 1.66 1.60
N VAL A 90 -10.32 2.86 2.12
CA VAL A 90 -11.52 3.13 2.92
C VAL A 90 -12.38 4.19 2.26
N ASP A 91 -13.66 3.89 2.05
CA ASP A 91 -14.66 4.83 1.53
C ASP A 91 -15.32 5.65 2.66
N GLY A 92 -15.43 6.96 2.46
CA GLY A 92 -16.02 7.91 3.40
C GLY A 92 -15.18 8.10 4.67
N LEU A 93 -13.89 8.41 4.51
CA LEU A 93 -12.90 8.72 5.55
C LEU A 93 -12.31 10.11 5.34
#